data_AF-A0A914F993-F1
#
_entry.id   AF-A0A914F993-F1
#
_cell.length_a   1.000
_cell.length_b   1.000
_cell.length_c   1.000
_cell.angle_alpha   90.00
_cell.angle_beta   90.00
_cell.angle_gamma   90.00
#
_symmetry.space_group_name_H-M   'P 1'
#
loop_
_entity.id
_entity.type
_entity.pdbx_description
1 polymer ?
#
loop_
_entity_poly.entity_id
_entity_poly.type
_entity_poly.pdbx_seq_one_letter_code
_entity_poly.pdbx_strand_id
1 'polypeptide(L)'
;MSTDNKKTQIFELLSTLDALKHLVRTGWIHFKVPQPETVSGHMYRMAILAMTLSGEDPSLDAIRCVKMALVHDIGEAIVGDIT
;
A
#
# COMPACT_ATOMS: atom_id res chain seq x y z
N MET A 1 11.53 29.22 -8.28
CA MET A 1 10.36 28.56 -8.90
C MET A 1 10.41 27.02 -8.94
N SER A 2 11.57 26.35 -8.77
CA SER A 2 11.67 24.87 -8.89
C SER A 2 11.43 24.10 -7.58
N THR A 3 11.69 24.70 -6.41
CA THR A 3 11.62 24.04 -5.10
C THR A 3 10.23 23.99 -4.49
N ASP A 4 9.40 25.02 -4.69
CA ASP A 4 8.04 25.06 -4.11
C ASP A 4 7.11 24.06 -4.78
N ASN A 5 7.24 23.85 -6.09
CA ASN A 5 6.45 22.86 -6.82
C ASN A 5 6.71 21.43 -6.32
N LYS A 6 7.97 21.09 -6.04
CA LYS A 6 8.33 19.77 -5.48
C LYS A 6 7.72 19.52 -4.10
N LYS A 7 7.67 20.55 -3.24
CA LYS A 7 7.04 20.43 -1.91
C LYS A 7 5.55 20.17 -2.04
N THR A 8 4.86 20.91 -2.90
CA THR A 8 3.42 20.71 -3.18
C THR A 8 3.13 19.28 -3.67
N GLN A 9 3.91 18.77 -4.62
CA GLN A 9 3.77 17.40 -5.14
C GLN A 9 3.95 16.32 -4.07
N ILE A 10 4.88 16.51 -3.12
CA ILE A 10 5.07 15.58 -2.01
C ILE A 10 3.84 15.58 -1.10
N PHE A 11 3.27 16.74 -0.79
CA PHE A 11 2.06 16.80 0.04
C PHE A 11 0.85 16.15 -0.64
N GLU A 12 0.72 16.31 -1.96
CA GLU A 12 -0.33 15.62 -2.74
C GLU A 12 -0.18 14.10 -2.69
N LEU A 13 1.05 13.59 -2.86
CA LEU A 13 1.35 12.17 -2.71
C LEU A 13 1.04 11.67 -1.30
N LEU A 14 1.50 12.38 -0.26
CA LEU A 14 1.25 12.00 1.13
C LEU A 14 -0.24 12.00 1.47
N SER A 15 -1.00 12.96 0.92
CA SER A 15 -2.46 13.01 1.08
C SER A 15 -3.14 11.83 0.39
N THR A 16 -2.65 11.43 -0.78
CA THR A 16 -3.15 10.23 -1.49
C THR A 16 -2.86 8.96 -0.69
N LEU A 17 -1.66 8.81 -0.13
CA LEU A 17 -1.29 7.68 0.70
C LEU A 17 -2.09 7.62 2.01
N ASP A 18 -2.49 8.77 2.55
CA ASP A 18 -3.30 8.84 3.77
C ASP A 18 -4.69 8.22 3.58
N ALA A 19 -5.29 8.39 2.40
CA ALA A 19 -6.58 7.78 2.07
C ALA A 19 -6.59 6.25 2.24
N LEU A 20 -5.47 5.57 1.93
CA LEU A 20 -5.32 4.12 2.07
C LEU A 20 -5.37 3.65 3.54
N LYS A 21 -5.09 4.54 4.50
CA LYS A 21 -5.21 4.24 5.94
C LYS A 21 -6.65 4.16 6.41
N HIS A 22 -7.58 4.72 5.63
CA HIS A 22 -8.99 4.78 5.95
C HIS A 22 -9.84 3.92 5.01
N LEU A 23 -9.26 3.46 3.90
CA LEU A 23 -9.88 2.52 2.98
C LEU A 23 -9.81 1.09 3.56
N VAL A 24 -10.96 0.59 4.01
CA VAL A 24 -11.13 -0.80 4.45
C VAL A 24 -11.20 -1.75 3.25
N ARG A 25 -10.64 -2.95 3.38
CA ARG A 25 -10.65 -3.96 2.32
C ARG A 25 -12.08 -4.47 2.03
N THR A 26 -12.58 -4.27 0.81
CA THR A 26 -13.97 -4.50 0.38
C THR A 26 -14.42 -5.94 0.56
N GLY A 27 -13.54 -6.91 0.28
CA GLY A 27 -13.83 -8.33 0.49
C GLY A 27 -14.29 -8.64 1.92
N TRP A 28 -13.65 -8.06 2.94
CA TRP A 28 -14.03 -8.28 4.34
C TRP A 28 -15.39 -7.68 4.69
N ILE A 29 -15.76 -6.56 4.05
CA ILE A 29 -17.08 -5.95 4.20
C ILE A 29 -18.16 -6.88 3.66
N HIS A 30 -17.94 -7.50 2.49
CA HIS A 30 -18.88 -8.45 1.89
C HIS A 30 -19.15 -9.66 2.79
N PHE A 31 -18.13 -10.13 3.51
CA PHE A 31 -18.26 -11.21 4.49
C PHE A 31 -18.66 -10.75 5.90
N LYS A 32 -19.03 -9.47 6.08
CA LYS A 32 -19.48 -8.89 7.36
C LYS A 32 -18.48 -9.08 8.50
N VAL A 33 -17.19 -9.04 8.19
CA VAL A 33 -16.13 -9.15 9.21
C VAL A 33 -16.13 -7.87 10.07
N PRO A 34 -16.17 -7.99 11.41
CA PRO A 34 -16.07 -6.82 12.27
C PRO A 34 -14.65 -6.24 12.24
N GLN A 35 -14.55 -4.91 12.16
CA GLN A 35 -13.27 -4.18 12.12
C GLN A 35 -12.26 -4.73 11.08
N PRO A 36 -12.58 -4.67 9.77
CA PRO A 36 -11.67 -5.11 8.72
C PRO A 36 -10.32 -4.38 8.74
N GLU A 37 -9.31 -5.04 8.19
CA GLU A 37 -8.05 -4.36 7.88
C GLU A 37 -8.24 -3.30 6.78
N THR A 38 -7.32 -2.34 6.75
CA THR A 38 -7.25 -1.32 5.71
C THR A 38 -6.26 -1.73 4.63
N VAL A 39 -6.36 -1.11 3.45
CA VAL A 39 -5.45 -1.35 2.33
C VAL A 39 -4.01 -1.05 2.73
N SER A 40 -3.75 0.04 3.47
CA SER A 40 -2.40 0.30 3.99
C SER A 40 -1.93 -0.77 4.97
N GLY A 41 -2.83 -1.33 5.79
CA GLY A 41 -2.52 -2.42 6.72
C GLY A 41 -2.14 -3.71 5.99
N HIS A 42 -2.86 -4.02 4.90
CA HIS A 42 -2.56 -5.12 4.00
C HIS A 42 -1.16 -4.98 3.38
N MET A 43 -0.88 -3.84 2.74
CA MET A 43 0.42 -3.54 2.11
C MET A 43 1.57 -3.59 3.11
N TYR A 44 1.38 -3.07 4.33
CA TYR A 44 2.37 -3.16 5.40
C TYR A 44 2.73 -4.62 5.70
N ARG A 45 1.74 -5.49 5.91
CA ARG A 45 1.98 -6.91 6.22
C ARG A 45 2.65 -7.64 5.05
N MET A 46 2.31 -7.31 3.80
CA MET A 46 2.98 -7.85 2.63
C MET A 46 4.45 -7.41 2.52
N ALA A 47 4.75 -6.16 2.85
CA ALA A 47 6.13 -5.68 2.88
C ALA A 47 6.96 -6.40 3.95
N ILE A 48 6.39 -6.64 5.14
CA ILE A 48 7.03 -7.47 6.18
C ILE A 48 7.26 -8.89 5.67
N LEU A 49 6.25 -9.52 5.04
CA LEU A 49 6.36 -10.87 4.46
C LEU A 49 7.51 -10.95 3.45
N ALA A 50 7.62 -9.97 2.55
CA ALA A 50 8.71 -9.92 1.57
C ALA A 50 10.10 -9.83 2.22
N MET A 51 10.24 -9.10 3.34
CA MET A 51 11.49 -9.08 4.11
C MET A 51 11.76 -10.41 4.81
N THR A 52 10.73 -11.04 5.38
CA THR A 52 10.87 -12.32 6.11
C THR A 52 11.30 -13.46 5.18
N LEU A 53 10.85 -13.45 3.92
CA LEU A 53 11.21 -14.44 2.91
C LEU A 53 12.51 -14.09 2.15
N SER A 54 13.22 -13.04 2.56
CA SER A 54 14.45 -12.62 1.89
C SER A 54 15.51 -13.72 1.94
N GLY A 55 15.93 -14.19 0.77
CA GLY A 55 16.95 -15.24 0.63
C GLY A 55 16.41 -16.66 0.53
N GLU A 56 15.09 -16.87 0.68
CA GLU A 56 14.45 -18.18 0.48
C GLU A 56 14.44 -18.60 -0.99
N ASP A 57 14.32 -17.63 -1.91
CA ASP A 57 14.43 -17.84 -3.35
C ASP A 57 15.53 -16.93 -3.94
N PRO A 58 16.69 -17.49 -4.36
CA PRO A 58 17.78 -16.73 -4.97
C PRO A 58 17.42 -16.00 -6.27
N SER A 59 16.30 -16.36 -6.92
CA SER A 59 15.81 -15.71 -8.14
C SER A 59 15.05 -14.41 -7.86
N LEU A 60 14.65 -14.15 -6.61
CA LEU A 60 13.86 -13.00 -6.22
C LEU A 60 14.73 -11.90 -5.56
N ASP A 61 14.49 -10.65 -5.97
CA ASP A 61 15.01 -9.47 -5.27
C ASP A 61 14.01 -9.05 -4.19
N ALA A 62 14.34 -9.33 -2.92
CA ALA A 62 13.51 -9.01 -1.77
C ALA A 62 13.26 -7.50 -1.63
N ILE A 63 14.25 -6.65 -1.92
CA ILE A 63 14.09 -5.18 -1.84
C ILE A 63 13.12 -4.70 -2.91
N ARG A 64 13.19 -5.28 -4.11
CA ARG A 64 12.19 -5.00 -5.15
C ARG A 64 10.80 -5.47 -4.72
N CYS A 65 10.67 -6.65 -4.11
CA CYS A 65 9.39 -7.15 -3.61
C CYS A 65 8.78 -6.24 -2.53
N VAL A 66 9.58 -5.77 -1.58
CA VAL A 66 9.15 -4.79 -0.57
C VAL A 66 8.65 -3.51 -1.23
N LYS A 67 9.39 -2.96 -2.19
CA LYS A 67 8.97 -1.76 -2.92
C LYS A 67 7.67 -1.97 -3.69
N MET A 68 7.50 -3.12 -4.35
CA MET A 68 6.26 -3.46 -5.07
C MET A 68 5.08 -3.59 -4.10
N ALA A 69 5.25 -4.31 -2.99
CA ALA A 69 4.22 -4.45 -1.96
C ALA A 69 3.74 -3.08 -1.43
N LEU A 70 4.67 -2.14 -1.24
CA LEU A 70 4.37 -0.78 -0.78
C LEU A 70 3.72 0.14 -1.81
N VAL A 71 3.58 -0.27 -3.08
CA VAL A 71 2.99 0.60 -4.12
C VAL A 71 1.85 -0.02 -4.92
N HIS A 72 1.70 -1.36 -4.89
CA HIS A 72 0.80 -2.05 -5.82
C HIS A 72 -0.67 -1.60 -5.74
N ASP A 73 -1.15 -1.28 -4.54
CA ASP A 73 -2.53 -0.83 -4.30
C ASP A 73 -2.67 0.69 -4.13
N ILE A 74 -1.65 1.51 -4.46
CA ILE A 74 -1.77 2.98 -4.33
C ILE A 74 -2.93 3.52 -5.19
N GLY A 75 -3.21 2.88 -6.33
CA GLY A 75 -4.34 3.26 -7.18
C GLY A 75 -5.69 3.19 -6.48
N GLU A 76 -5.85 2.31 -5.49
CA GLU A 76 -7.09 2.15 -4.72
C GLU A 76 -7.44 3.40 -3.90
N ALA A 77 -6.47 4.28 -3.63
CA ALA A 77 -6.73 5.58 -3.01
C ALA A 77 -7.69 6.46 -3.83
N ILE A 78 -7.77 6.21 -5.14
CA ILE A 78 -8.61 6.96 -6.08
C ILE A 78 -9.79 6.12 -6.54
N VAL A 79 -9.57 4.84 -6.88
CA VAL A 79 -10.59 3.98 -7.50
C VAL A 79 -11.40 3.16 -6.49
N GLY A 80 -10.93 3.05 -5.25
CA GLY A 80 -11.45 2.12 -4.24
C GLY A 80 -10.89 0.70 -4.39
N ASP A 81 -11.08 -0.14 -3.36
CA ASP A 81 -10.74 -1.57 -3.41
C ASP A 81 -11.85 -2.33 -4.15
N ILE A 82 -11.54 -2.82 -5.36
CA ILE A 82 -12.47 -3.57 -6.20
C ILE A 82 -12.21 -5.06 -5.98
N THR A 83 -13.21 -5.75 -5.43
CA THR A 83 -13.19 -7.21 -5.14
C THR A 83 -14.46 -7.88 -5.69
#